data_AF-A0A7C8AK86-F1
#
_entry.id   AF-A0A7C8AK86-F1
#
_cell.length_a   1.000
_cell.length_b   1.000
_cell.length_c   1.000
_cell.angle_alpha   90.00
_cell.angle_beta   90.00
_cell.angle_gamma   90.00
#
_symmetry.space_group_name_H-M   'P 1'
#
loop_
_entity.id
_entity.type
_entity.pdbx_description
1 polymer ?
#
loop_
_entity_poly.entity_id
_entity_poly.type
_entity_poly.pdbx_seq_one_letter_code
_entity_poly.pdbx_strand_id
1 'polypeptide(L)'
;MKRYDVFGAVPWPLQYIAVGCAVVAVYAGTYHLSLIFGIRSFAVHAVLWVSVLVWMALFPLWVTYRVGLLQGSCRLGLVLKEFALAVPIALVLLVAQGLFLAILRLVLERPIEVGEAWVWIRLAPNDPRLFLPLVMAFTLGPIAEEVFYRGFLYNAFRQRVSPHVAVVAQAVLFAWSHYLLGRTGAFDFLFLFLFGLGLAAVYEWRKTLWGPIGVHLVHNSILTLPTAVLLLVNAHTPAETWEEARKPPEWLVQEHSFIEKKATGEEQRLYAIATWGSEGQRRWKKEVQGFRAVCQWFPKDRPACARARLGTAHVYLFYLRDYRRAVVEADGILSDYSDRRDTCAEAWVAKGWAHYMLHDYEKSKPCFQEVLTSYPSCAEAREAASEGLARLEEES
;
A
#
# COMPACT_ATOMS: atom_id res chain seq x y z
N MET A 1 18.19 29.12 -26.77
CA MET A 1 16.80 29.51 -26.45
C MET A 1 16.63 29.57 -24.94
N LYS A 2 16.32 30.74 -24.37
CA LYS A 2 15.98 30.85 -22.94
C LYS A 2 14.70 30.03 -22.68
N ARG A 3 14.73 29.14 -21.69
CA ARG A 3 13.53 28.43 -21.23
C ARG A 3 12.63 29.45 -20.54
N TYR A 4 11.38 29.54 -20.98
CA TYR A 4 10.41 30.48 -20.45
C TYR A 4 9.60 29.80 -19.35
N ASP A 5 9.66 30.37 -18.15
CA ASP A 5 8.86 29.92 -17.01
C ASP A 5 7.46 30.55 -17.09
N VAL A 6 6.50 29.80 -17.60
CA VAL A 6 5.10 30.23 -17.77
C VAL A 6 4.47 30.60 -16.43
N PHE A 7 4.71 29.79 -15.40
CA PHE A 7 4.06 29.95 -14.11
C PHE A 7 4.70 31.07 -13.28
N GLY A 8 5.98 31.35 -13.51
CA GLY A 8 6.67 32.52 -12.94
C GLY A 8 6.12 33.85 -13.45
N ALA A 9 5.50 33.87 -14.63
CA ALA A 9 4.87 35.06 -15.21
C ALA A 9 3.42 35.32 -14.74
N VAL A 10 2.78 34.32 -14.11
CA VAL A 10 1.41 34.46 -13.60
C VAL A 10 1.42 35.35 -12.34
N PRO A 11 0.57 36.39 -12.25
CA PRO A 11 0.44 37.17 -11.02
C PRO A 11 -0.26 36.33 -9.94
N TRP A 12 0.41 36.10 -8.81
CA TRP A 12 -0.12 35.33 -7.68
C TRP A 12 -0.42 36.24 -6.50
N PRO A 13 -1.57 36.95 -6.46
CA PRO A 13 -1.99 37.74 -5.30
C PRO A 13 -2.18 36.88 -4.05
N LEU A 14 -2.11 37.49 -2.86
CA LEU A 14 -2.25 36.80 -1.58
C LEU A 14 -3.58 36.02 -1.46
N GLN A 15 -4.63 36.51 -2.10
CA GLN A 15 -5.94 35.84 -2.16
C GLN A 15 -5.84 34.45 -2.80
N TYR A 16 -5.02 34.27 -3.83
CA TYR A 16 -4.83 32.96 -4.45
C TYR A 16 -4.06 32.01 -3.54
N ILE A 17 -3.08 32.51 -2.78
CA ILE A 17 -2.39 31.73 -1.75
C ILE A 17 -3.39 31.22 -0.70
N ALA A 18 -4.24 32.11 -0.19
CA ALA A 18 -5.27 31.75 0.78
C ALA A 18 -6.26 30.70 0.23
N VAL A 19 -6.83 30.93 -0.95
CA VAL A 19 -7.80 30.01 -1.58
C VAL A 19 -7.16 28.67 -1.91
N GLY A 20 -5.97 28.69 -2.54
CA GLY A 20 -5.24 27.48 -2.91
C GLY A 20 -4.92 26.60 -1.71
N CYS A 21 -4.43 27.19 -0.61
CA CYS A 21 -4.07 26.45 0.60
C CYS A 21 -5.28 26.05 1.47
N ALA A 22 -6.35 26.84 1.47
CA ALA A 22 -7.53 26.58 2.31
C ALA A 22 -8.16 25.22 1.99
N VAL A 23 -8.29 24.85 0.72
CA VAL A 23 -8.88 23.54 0.33
C VAL A 23 -8.00 22.37 0.78
N VAL A 24 -6.67 22.51 0.70
CA VAL A 24 -5.74 21.47 1.20
C VAL A 24 -5.86 21.34 2.72
N ALA A 25 -5.98 22.46 3.44
CA ALA A 25 -6.18 22.45 4.89
C ALA A 25 -7.53 21.85 5.30
N VAL A 26 -8.61 22.16 4.56
CA VAL A 26 -9.94 21.56 4.77
C VAL A 26 -9.88 20.05 4.53
N TYR A 27 -9.22 19.59 3.47
CA TYR A 27 -9.03 18.16 3.21
C TYR A 27 -8.26 17.46 4.34
N ALA A 28 -7.17 18.05 4.84
CA ALA A 28 -6.44 17.50 5.98
C ALA A 28 -7.33 17.42 7.23
N GLY A 29 -8.12 18.45 7.51
CA GLY A 29 -9.09 18.46 8.61
C GLY A 29 -10.17 17.40 8.47
N THR A 30 -10.78 17.25 7.29
CA THR A 30 -11.81 16.24 7.05
C THR A 30 -11.26 14.81 7.10
N TYR A 31 -10.03 14.58 6.64
CA TYR A 31 -9.32 13.32 6.81
C TYR A 31 -9.09 12.97 8.29
N HIS A 32 -8.65 13.92 9.10
CA HIS A 32 -8.49 13.66 10.53
C HIS A 32 -9.83 13.43 11.24
N LEU A 33 -10.88 14.17 10.88
CA LEU A 33 -12.22 13.94 11.42
C LEU A 33 -12.76 12.56 11.02
N SER A 34 -12.53 12.09 9.79
CA SER A 34 -12.96 10.76 9.37
C SER A 34 -12.29 9.66 10.22
N LEU A 35 -11.01 9.83 10.57
CA LEU A 35 -10.32 8.93 11.49
C LEU A 35 -10.90 8.98 12.91
N ILE A 36 -11.17 10.17 13.45
CA ILE A 36 -11.75 10.37 14.79
C ILE A 36 -13.13 9.73 14.90
N PHE A 37 -13.97 9.89 13.87
CA PHE A 37 -15.32 9.31 13.82
C PHE A 37 -15.34 7.84 13.38
N GLY A 38 -14.18 7.21 13.20
CA GLY A 38 -14.09 5.79 12.83
C GLY A 38 -14.64 5.48 11.43
N ILE A 39 -14.76 6.46 10.55
CA ILE A 39 -15.17 6.25 9.16
C ILE A 39 -14.03 5.52 8.46
N ARG A 40 -14.20 4.22 8.16
CA ARG A 40 -13.18 3.37 7.51
C ARG A 40 -13.46 3.06 6.03
N SER A 41 -14.42 3.75 5.43
CA SER A 41 -14.80 3.51 4.04
C SER A 41 -13.66 3.88 3.08
N PHE A 42 -13.19 2.90 2.32
CA PHE A 42 -12.21 3.11 1.25
C PHE A 42 -12.71 4.16 0.24
N ALA A 43 -13.99 4.10 -0.13
CA ALA A 43 -14.58 5.01 -1.10
C ALA A 43 -14.55 6.46 -0.62
N VAL A 44 -14.85 6.71 0.66
CA VAL A 44 -14.81 8.07 1.22
C VAL A 44 -13.40 8.65 1.16
N HIS A 45 -12.40 7.90 1.63
CA HIS A 45 -11.01 8.37 1.59
C HIS A 45 -10.48 8.53 0.17
N ALA A 46 -10.85 7.62 -0.75
CA ALA A 46 -10.49 7.74 -2.16
C ALA A 46 -11.07 9.00 -2.79
N VAL A 47 -12.35 9.32 -2.53
CA VAL A 47 -12.99 10.54 -3.03
C VAL A 47 -12.31 11.78 -2.46
N LEU A 48 -12.07 11.83 -1.15
CA LEU A 48 -11.41 12.97 -0.51
C LEU A 48 -10.01 13.17 -1.13
N TRP A 49 -9.23 12.10 -1.27
CA TRP A 49 -7.87 12.18 -1.81
C TRP A 49 -7.84 12.58 -3.30
N VAL A 50 -8.73 12.04 -4.12
CA VAL A 50 -8.87 12.46 -5.53
C VAL A 50 -9.28 13.92 -5.62
N SER A 51 -10.20 14.37 -4.77
CA SER A 51 -10.69 15.76 -4.79
C SER A 51 -9.60 16.78 -4.51
N VAL A 52 -8.67 16.49 -3.59
CA VAL A 52 -7.54 17.37 -3.30
C VAL A 52 -6.53 17.38 -4.45
N LEU A 53 -6.25 16.23 -5.07
CA LEU A 53 -5.35 16.17 -6.24
C LEU A 53 -5.92 16.94 -7.43
N VAL A 54 -7.23 16.80 -7.68
CA VAL A 54 -7.94 17.55 -8.71
C VAL A 54 -7.84 19.05 -8.43
N TRP A 55 -8.08 19.49 -7.20
CA TRP A 55 -7.91 20.89 -6.82
C TRP A 55 -6.48 21.39 -7.04
N MET A 56 -5.49 20.64 -6.56
CA MET A 56 -4.07 20.96 -6.67
C MET A 56 -3.61 21.12 -8.13
N ALA A 57 -4.15 20.32 -9.05
CA ALA A 57 -3.87 20.44 -10.46
C ALA A 57 -4.69 21.58 -11.13
N LEU A 58 -6.02 21.58 -10.95
CA LEU A 58 -6.91 22.45 -11.71
C LEU A 58 -6.83 23.91 -11.28
N PHE A 59 -6.66 24.21 -9.99
CA PHE A 59 -6.65 25.60 -9.52
C PHE A 59 -5.49 26.41 -10.14
N PRO A 60 -4.21 25.97 -10.08
CA PRO A 60 -3.12 26.70 -10.72
C PRO A 60 -3.27 26.81 -12.24
N LEU A 61 -3.71 25.72 -12.90
CA LEU A 61 -3.93 25.71 -14.35
C LEU A 61 -5.04 26.66 -14.77
N TRP A 62 -6.14 26.71 -14.02
CA TRP A 62 -7.26 27.61 -14.26
C TRP A 62 -6.83 29.07 -14.10
N VAL A 63 -6.09 29.43 -13.04
CA VAL A 63 -5.56 30.79 -12.88
C VAL A 63 -4.65 31.17 -14.04
N THR A 64 -3.77 30.25 -14.45
CA THR A 64 -2.82 30.46 -15.55
C THR A 64 -3.53 30.63 -16.89
N TYR A 65 -4.63 29.88 -17.11
CA TYR A 65 -5.51 30.03 -18.27
C TYR A 65 -6.22 31.38 -18.28
N ARG A 66 -6.77 31.81 -17.14
CA ARG A 66 -7.51 33.08 -16.99
C ARG A 66 -6.67 34.31 -17.33
N VAL A 67 -5.36 34.27 -17.10
CA VAL A 67 -4.43 35.35 -17.45
C VAL A 67 -3.83 35.23 -18.86
N GLY A 68 -4.31 34.28 -19.67
CA GLY A 68 -3.90 34.09 -21.06
C GLY A 68 -2.49 33.51 -21.24
N LEU A 69 -1.86 33.04 -20.16
CA LEU A 69 -0.50 32.48 -20.18
C LEU A 69 -0.46 30.98 -20.41
N LEU A 70 -1.60 30.29 -20.29
CA LEU A 70 -1.72 28.88 -20.67
C LEU A 70 -1.77 28.75 -22.20
N GLN A 71 -0.68 29.16 -22.85
CA GLN A 71 -0.45 28.98 -24.28
C GLN A 71 0.74 28.06 -24.43
N GLY A 72 0.51 26.82 -24.88
CA GLY A 72 1.61 25.90 -25.09
C GLY A 72 1.21 24.60 -25.76
N SER A 73 1.64 24.44 -27.01
CA SER A 73 1.81 23.13 -27.63
C SER A 73 2.85 22.33 -26.84
N CYS A 74 2.43 21.20 -26.28
CA CYS A 74 3.31 20.26 -25.61
C CYS A 74 4.34 19.75 -26.62
N ARG A 75 5.58 20.26 -26.56
CA ARG A 75 6.65 19.82 -27.45
C ARG A 75 7.19 18.49 -26.96
N LEU A 76 6.73 17.40 -27.57
CA LEU A 76 7.10 16.03 -27.19
C LEU A 76 8.61 15.85 -26.98
N GLY A 77 9.44 16.38 -27.88
CA GLY A 77 10.91 16.28 -27.76
C GLY A 77 11.50 16.96 -26.51
N LEU A 78 10.88 18.04 -26.01
CA LEU A 78 11.29 18.67 -24.74
C LEU A 78 10.90 17.78 -23.56
N VAL A 79 9.67 17.26 -23.55
CA VAL A 79 9.17 16.38 -22.48
C VAL A 79 10.05 15.14 -22.37
N LEU A 80 10.32 14.46 -23.50
CA LEU A 80 11.20 13.29 -23.54
C LEU A 80 12.60 13.60 -23.01
N LYS A 81 13.16 14.77 -23.35
CA LYS A 81 14.48 15.20 -22.83
C LYS A 81 14.47 15.40 -21.31
N GLU A 82 13.44 16.05 -20.76
CA GLU A 82 13.36 16.25 -19.30
C GLU A 82 13.12 14.92 -18.57
N PHE A 83 12.33 14.01 -19.14
CA PHE A 83 12.10 12.67 -18.56
C PHE A 83 13.35 11.79 -18.63
N ALA A 84 14.14 11.88 -19.70
CA ALA A 84 15.43 11.18 -19.77
C ALA A 84 16.41 11.69 -18.70
N LEU A 85 16.43 13.01 -18.44
CA LEU A 85 17.25 13.60 -17.38
C LEU A 85 16.69 13.34 -15.97
N ALA A 86 15.39 13.11 -15.84
CA ALA A 86 14.76 12.87 -14.57
C ALA A 86 15.28 11.60 -13.87
N VAL A 87 15.59 10.55 -14.63
CA VAL A 87 16.08 9.27 -14.09
C VAL A 87 17.37 9.44 -13.28
N PRO A 88 18.49 9.94 -13.83
CA PRO A 88 19.71 10.11 -13.05
C PRO A 88 19.54 11.12 -11.91
N ILE A 89 18.73 12.16 -12.08
CA ILE A 89 18.47 13.14 -11.00
C ILE A 89 17.72 12.48 -9.85
N ALA A 90 16.68 11.69 -10.13
CA ALA A 90 15.91 10.98 -9.11
C ALA A 90 16.79 9.98 -8.34
N LEU A 91 17.69 9.27 -9.03
CA LEU A 91 18.65 8.37 -8.39
C LEU A 91 19.62 9.13 -7.48
N VAL A 92 20.15 10.29 -7.91
CA VAL A 92 21.01 11.13 -7.07
C VAL A 92 20.27 11.63 -5.84
N LEU A 93 19.03 12.10 -5.99
CA LEU A 93 18.21 12.54 -4.86
C LEU A 93 17.94 11.38 -3.88
N LEU A 94 17.60 10.19 -4.40
CA LEU A 94 17.36 9.01 -3.58
C LEU A 94 18.61 8.58 -2.79
N VAL A 95 19.78 8.57 -3.44
CA VAL A 95 21.06 8.28 -2.78
C VAL A 95 21.37 9.33 -1.73
N ALA A 96 21.18 10.63 -2.03
CA ALA A 96 21.41 11.70 -1.08
C ALA A 96 20.50 11.58 0.16
N GLN A 97 19.22 11.24 -0.03
CA GLN A 97 18.30 10.98 1.08
C GLN A 97 18.73 9.76 1.90
N GLY A 98 19.13 8.67 1.24
CA GLY A 98 19.62 7.46 1.92
C GLY A 98 20.89 7.71 2.75
N LEU A 99 21.86 8.44 2.19
CA LEU A 99 23.07 8.84 2.89
C LEU A 99 22.77 9.75 4.07
N PHE A 100 21.85 10.71 3.90
CA PHE A 100 21.43 11.59 4.98
C PHE A 100 20.82 10.80 6.16
N LEU A 101 19.91 9.86 5.88
CA LEU A 101 19.32 9.01 6.91
C LEU A 101 20.37 8.10 7.57
N ALA A 102 21.32 7.58 6.81
CA ALA A 102 22.43 6.77 7.34
C ALA A 102 23.31 7.59 8.30
N ILE A 103 23.65 8.83 7.94
CA ILE A 103 24.40 9.75 8.82
C ILE A 103 23.58 10.04 10.08
N LEU A 104 22.29 10.33 9.95
CA LEU A 104 21.44 10.63 11.10
C LEU A 104 21.33 9.43 12.05
N ARG A 105 21.29 8.20 11.52
CA ARG A 105 21.30 6.96 12.30
C ARG A 105 22.60 6.81 13.09
N LEU A 106 23.75 7.16 12.49
CA LEU A 106 25.05 7.15 13.17
C LEU A 106 25.11 8.19 14.29
N VAL A 107 24.59 9.39 14.06
CA VAL A 107 24.62 10.49 15.03
C VAL A 107 23.66 10.28 16.20
N LEU A 108 22.46 9.73 15.93
CA LEU A 108 21.44 9.54 16.97
C LEU A 108 21.56 8.21 17.71
N GLU A 109 22.48 7.33 17.32
CA GLU A 109 22.70 6.00 17.91
C GLU A 109 21.44 5.15 18.09
N ARG A 110 20.41 5.40 17.26
CA ARG A 110 19.11 4.74 17.32
C ARG A 110 18.63 4.35 15.94
N PRO A 111 17.84 3.26 15.81
CA PRO A 111 17.21 2.94 14.54
C PRO A 111 16.31 4.10 14.12
N ILE A 112 16.47 4.53 12.87
CA ILE A 112 15.60 5.51 12.23
C ILE A 112 14.69 4.75 11.29
N GLU A 113 13.43 4.67 11.66
CA GLU A 113 12.40 4.13 10.79
C GLU A 113 11.77 5.31 10.05
N VAL A 114 11.94 5.30 8.73
CA VAL A 114 11.11 6.10 7.83
C VAL A 114 9.92 5.23 7.50
N GLY A 115 8.72 5.74 7.76
CA GLY A 115 7.48 5.03 7.54
C GLY A 115 7.39 4.62 6.07
N GLU A 116 7.38 3.32 5.83
CA GLU A 116 7.13 2.81 4.49
C GLU A 116 5.66 3.06 4.14
N ALA A 117 5.41 4.01 3.23
CA ALA A 117 4.08 4.52 2.89
C ALA A 117 3.04 3.44 2.48
N TRP A 118 3.49 2.25 2.12
CA TRP A 118 2.68 1.17 1.56
C TRP A 118 2.73 -0.16 2.34
N VAL A 119 3.28 -0.20 3.55
CA VAL A 119 3.34 -1.42 4.37
C VAL A 119 1.96 -2.06 4.52
N TRP A 120 0.95 -1.24 4.80
CA TRP A 120 -0.42 -1.71 4.99
C TRP A 120 -0.98 -2.39 3.74
N ILE A 121 -0.65 -1.92 2.52
CA ILE A 121 -1.08 -2.58 1.27
C ILE A 121 -0.40 -3.95 1.10
N ARG A 122 0.87 -4.08 1.51
CA ARG A 122 1.58 -5.36 1.43
C ARG A 122 1.03 -6.42 2.38
N LEU A 123 0.36 -5.99 3.44
CA LEU A 123 -0.29 -6.86 4.42
C LEU A 123 -1.80 -6.98 4.19
N ALA A 124 -2.38 -6.10 3.37
CA ALA A 124 -3.79 -6.10 3.07
C ALA A 124 -4.18 -7.34 2.26
N PRO A 125 -5.43 -7.81 2.40
CA PRO A 125 -5.99 -8.78 1.48
C PRO A 125 -5.84 -8.32 0.03
N ASN A 126 -5.59 -9.25 -0.89
CA ASN A 126 -5.45 -8.98 -2.31
C ASN A 126 -6.78 -8.48 -2.88
N ASP A 127 -6.98 -7.16 -2.82
CA ASP A 127 -8.17 -6.48 -3.32
C ASP A 127 -7.77 -5.63 -4.54
N PRO A 128 -8.36 -5.88 -5.72
CA PRO A 128 -8.09 -5.10 -6.92
C PRO A 128 -8.29 -3.58 -6.74
N ARG A 129 -9.14 -3.16 -5.80
CA ARG A 129 -9.36 -1.74 -5.50
C ARG A 129 -8.10 -1.03 -5.00
N LEU A 130 -7.13 -1.76 -4.45
CA LEU A 130 -5.85 -1.21 -3.98
C LEU A 130 -4.91 -0.77 -5.11
N PHE A 131 -5.17 -1.16 -6.38
CA PHE A 131 -4.41 -0.64 -7.51
C PHE A 131 -4.64 0.85 -7.75
N LEU A 132 -5.86 1.34 -7.49
CA LEU A 132 -6.21 2.75 -7.71
C LEU A 132 -5.29 3.70 -6.92
N PRO A 133 -5.13 3.56 -5.59
CA PRO A 133 -4.26 4.44 -4.84
C PRO A 133 -2.78 4.31 -5.22
N LEU A 134 -2.32 3.11 -5.57
CA LEU A 134 -0.96 2.90 -6.04
C LEU A 134 -0.69 3.65 -7.35
N VAL A 135 -1.54 3.49 -8.37
CA VAL A 135 -1.41 4.17 -9.66
C VAL A 135 -1.41 5.67 -9.48
N MET A 136 -2.35 6.21 -8.71
CA MET A 136 -2.42 7.64 -8.41
C MET A 136 -1.13 8.14 -7.75
N ALA A 137 -0.57 7.39 -6.79
CA ALA A 137 0.58 7.84 -6.02
C ALA A 137 1.88 8.00 -6.83
N PHE A 138 2.08 7.23 -7.90
CA PHE A 138 3.25 7.40 -8.77
C PHE A 138 2.93 8.08 -10.11
N THR A 139 1.68 8.49 -10.36
CA THR A 139 1.27 9.21 -11.59
C THR A 139 0.61 10.55 -11.30
N LEU A 140 -0.70 10.56 -11.03
CA LEU A 140 -1.51 11.77 -10.89
C LEU A 140 -1.11 12.62 -9.68
N GLY A 141 -0.72 11.97 -8.57
CA GLY A 141 -0.23 12.63 -7.35
C GLY A 141 0.95 13.53 -7.64
N PRO A 142 2.10 12.99 -8.12
CA PRO A 142 3.27 13.78 -8.51
C PRO A 142 2.94 14.94 -9.46
N ILE A 143 2.08 14.72 -10.47
CA ILE A 143 1.72 15.77 -11.42
C ILE A 143 0.97 16.91 -10.72
N ALA A 144 -0.07 16.59 -9.94
CA ALA A 144 -0.85 17.58 -9.20
C ALA A 144 0.01 18.32 -8.17
N GLU A 145 0.87 17.60 -7.48
CA GLU A 145 1.81 18.15 -6.49
C GLU A 145 2.80 19.12 -7.14
N GLU A 146 3.42 18.78 -8.27
CA GLU A 146 4.34 19.72 -8.93
C GLU A 146 3.64 20.95 -9.49
N VAL A 147 2.45 20.79 -10.07
CA VAL A 147 1.65 21.93 -10.53
C VAL A 147 1.30 22.86 -9.37
N PHE A 148 0.90 22.32 -8.23
CA PHE A 148 0.54 23.11 -7.05
C PHE A 148 1.74 23.73 -6.36
N TYR A 149 2.78 22.95 -6.07
CA TYR A 149 3.91 23.40 -5.28
C TYR A 149 4.91 24.22 -6.09
N ARG A 150 5.26 23.79 -7.31
CA ARG A 150 6.30 24.46 -8.12
C ARG A 150 5.68 25.45 -9.09
N GLY A 151 4.56 25.08 -9.71
CA GLY A 151 3.81 25.98 -10.59
C GLY A 151 3.21 27.14 -9.81
N PHE A 152 2.55 26.85 -8.69
CA PHE A 152 1.86 27.88 -7.93
C PHE A 152 2.64 28.39 -6.70
N LEU A 153 2.77 27.62 -5.62
CA LEU A 153 3.25 28.12 -4.33
C LEU A 153 4.67 28.70 -4.40
N TYR A 154 5.60 28.00 -5.04
CA TYR A 154 6.96 28.48 -5.24
C TYR A 154 6.98 29.84 -5.94
N ASN A 155 6.28 29.97 -7.07
CA ASN A 155 6.25 31.24 -7.82
C ASN A 155 5.53 32.35 -7.04
N ALA A 156 4.47 32.02 -6.29
CA ALA A 156 3.80 32.97 -5.42
C ALA A 156 4.73 33.53 -4.32
N PHE A 157 5.61 32.69 -3.76
CA PHE A 157 6.65 33.13 -2.83
C PHE A 157 7.76 33.90 -3.53
N ARG A 158 8.21 33.47 -4.71
CA ARG A 158 9.26 34.14 -5.49
C ARG A 158 8.94 35.59 -5.86
N GLN A 159 7.66 35.96 -5.90
CA GLN A 159 7.20 37.33 -6.13
C GLN A 159 7.36 38.25 -4.91
N ARG A 160 7.69 37.68 -3.73
CA ARG A 160 7.69 38.39 -2.44
C ARG A 160 8.99 38.23 -1.67
N VAL A 161 9.66 37.09 -1.82
CA VAL A 161 10.89 36.75 -1.09
C VAL A 161 11.97 36.24 -2.03
N SER A 162 13.19 36.12 -1.51
CA SER A 162 14.33 35.61 -2.27
C SER A 162 14.09 34.15 -2.74
N PRO A 163 14.78 33.71 -3.80
CA PRO A 163 14.64 32.34 -4.29
C PRO A 163 14.89 31.27 -3.22
N HIS A 164 15.89 31.48 -2.37
CA HIS A 164 16.24 30.53 -1.32
C HIS A 164 15.13 30.38 -0.28
N VAL A 165 14.54 31.48 0.16
CA VAL A 165 13.42 31.46 1.12
C VAL A 165 12.19 30.82 0.49
N ALA A 166 11.90 31.12 -0.78
CA ALA A 166 10.79 30.51 -1.51
C ALA A 166 10.93 28.98 -1.63
N VAL A 167 12.14 28.49 -1.96
CA VAL A 167 12.45 27.04 -2.01
C VAL A 167 12.20 26.39 -0.66
N VAL A 168 12.73 26.96 0.43
CA VAL A 168 12.58 26.38 1.77
C VAL A 168 11.12 26.40 2.23
N ALA A 169 10.43 27.54 2.09
CA ALA A 169 9.04 27.68 2.52
C ALA A 169 8.10 26.71 1.79
N GLN A 170 8.26 26.57 0.47
CA GLN A 170 7.49 25.60 -0.31
C GLN A 170 7.78 24.16 0.12
N ALA A 171 9.04 23.80 0.33
CA ALA A 171 9.43 22.45 0.74
C ALA A 171 8.88 22.08 2.13
N VAL A 172 8.86 23.04 3.07
CA VAL A 172 8.21 22.87 4.39
C VAL A 172 6.72 22.59 4.21
N LEU A 173 6.01 23.37 3.40
CA LEU A 173 4.57 23.16 3.18
C LEU A 173 4.28 21.81 2.50
N PHE A 174 5.14 21.39 1.57
CA PHE A 174 5.05 20.07 0.92
C PHE A 174 5.21 18.93 1.94
N ALA A 175 6.22 18.99 2.79
CA ALA A 175 6.42 17.98 3.84
C ALA A 175 5.31 18.00 4.89
N TRP A 176 4.84 19.19 5.27
CA TRP A 176 3.79 19.39 6.25
C TRP A 176 2.45 18.85 5.78
N SER A 177 2.08 19.07 4.51
CA SER A 177 0.83 18.52 3.97
C SER A 177 0.81 17.00 4.04
N HIS A 178 1.95 16.34 3.88
CA HIS A 178 2.04 14.89 4.00
C HIS A 178 1.98 14.41 5.45
N TYR A 179 2.55 15.17 6.38
CA TYR A 179 2.47 14.90 7.81
C TYR A 179 1.01 14.92 8.31
N LEU A 180 0.24 15.93 7.88
CA LEU A 180 -1.19 16.06 8.18
C LEU A 180 -2.08 14.99 7.49
N LEU A 181 -1.53 14.15 6.63
CA LEU A 181 -2.29 13.11 5.91
C LEU A 181 -1.92 11.70 6.39
N GLY A 182 -1.45 11.59 7.62
CA GLY A 182 -1.20 10.30 8.28
C GLY A 182 0.21 9.73 8.05
N ARG A 183 1.18 10.52 7.55
CA ARG A 183 2.61 10.14 7.63
C ARG A 183 3.17 10.65 8.97
N THR A 184 3.30 9.75 9.94
CA THR A 184 3.31 10.10 11.36
C THR A 184 4.69 10.41 11.95
N GLY A 185 5.79 10.23 11.21
CA GLY A 185 7.14 10.43 11.74
C GLY A 185 7.77 11.80 11.47
N ALA A 186 8.49 12.34 12.45
CA ALA A 186 9.39 13.48 12.23
C ALA A 186 10.46 13.18 11.15
N PHE A 187 10.86 11.91 11.02
CA PHE A 187 11.77 11.46 9.97
C PHE A 187 11.12 11.42 8.58
N ASP A 188 9.83 11.10 8.48
CA ASP A 188 9.08 11.18 7.22
C ASP A 188 8.98 12.63 6.75
N PHE A 189 8.68 13.54 7.68
CA PHE A 189 8.68 14.98 7.40
C PHE A 189 10.04 15.42 6.85
N LEU A 190 11.13 15.04 7.51
CA LEU A 190 12.49 15.42 7.09
C LEU A 190 12.87 14.83 5.73
N PHE A 191 12.52 13.56 5.48
CA PHE A 191 12.75 12.88 4.21
C PHE A 191 12.02 13.59 3.06
N LEU A 192 10.76 13.95 3.26
CA LEU A 192 9.92 14.66 2.28
C LEU A 192 10.33 16.12 2.12
N PHE A 193 10.80 16.76 3.18
CA PHE A 193 11.33 18.12 3.14
C PHE A 193 12.57 18.18 2.25
N LEU A 194 13.53 17.27 2.43
CA LEU A 194 14.73 17.17 1.59
C LEU A 194 14.37 16.88 0.13
N PHE A 195 13.40 16.00 -0.11
CA PHE A 195 12.88 15.76 -1.45
C PHE A 195 12.27 17.03 -2.06
N GLY A 196 11.50 17.76 -1.25
CA GLY A 196 10.86 19.02 -1.59
C GLY A 196 11.86 20.07 -2.06
N LEU A 197 12.97 20.21 -1.33
CA LEU A 197 14.09 21.08 -1.70
C LEU A 197 14.71 20.67 -3.04
N GLY A 198 14.96 19.37 -3.23
CA GLY A 198 15.55 18.83 -4.46
C GLY A 198 14.70 19.13 -5.69
N LEU A 199 13.39 18.86 -5.62
CA LEU A 199 12.45 19.16 -6.70
C LEU A 199 12.34 20.66 -7.00
N ALA A 200 12.35 21.51 -5.97
CA ALA A 200 12.35 22.97 -6.15
C ALA A 200 13.66 23.46 -6.82
N ALA A 201 14.80 22.89 -6.44
CA ALA A 201 16.07 23.17 -7.09
C ALA A 201 16.09 22.72 -8.56
N VAL A 202 15.50 21.55 -8.87
CA VAL A 202 15.30 21.10 -10.25
C VAL A 202 14.41 22.08 -11.00
N TYR A 203 13.29 22.53 -10.43
CA TYR A 203 12.45 23.55 -11.06
C TYR A 203 13.22 24.85 -11.34
N GLU A 204 13.98 25.35 -10.36
CA GLU A 204 14.75 26.59 -10.49
C GLU A 204 15.85 26.48 -11.55
N TRP A 205 16.49 25.32 -11.69
CA TRP A 205 17.48 25.06 -12.73
C TRP A 205 16.84 24.89 -14.11
N ARG A 206 15.78 24.09 -14.19
CA ARG A 206 15.21 23.64 -15.47
C ARG A 206 14.22 24.65 -16.06
N LYS A 207 13.63 25.52 -15.24
CA LYS A 207 12.62 26.52 -15.62
C LYS A 207 11.45 25.92 -16.41
N THR A 208 11.01 24.73 -16.00
CA THR A 208 9.89 24.00 -16.58
C THR A 208 9.37 23.00 -15.55
N LEU A 209 8.04 22.77 -15.51
CA LEU A 209 7.44 21.75 -14.65
C LEU A 209 7.77 20.32 -15.07
N TRP A 210 8.08 20.06 -16.35
CA TRP A 210 8.38 18.71 -16.82
C TRP A 210 9.63 18.11 -16.14
N GLY A 211 10.58 18.95 -15.73
CA GLY A 211 11.77 18.54 -14.98
C GLY A 211 11.42 17.91 -13.62
N PRO A 212 10.86 18.67 -12.66
CA PRO A 212 10.47 18.12 -11.37
C PRO A 212 9.35 17.07 -11.49
N ILE A 213 8.40 17.20 -12.44
CA ILE A 213 7.38 16.15 -12.67
C ILE A 213 8.05 14.82 -13.00
N GLY A 214 8.98 14.82 -13.96
CA GLY A 214 9.69 13.59 -14.32
C GLY A 214 10.44 13.00 -13.13
N VAL A 215 11.17 13.84 -12.38
CA VAL A 215 11.95 13.38 -11.21
C VAL A 215 11.03 12.79 -10.14
N HIS A 216 9.90 13.43 -9.88
CA HIS A 216 8.92 12.98 -8.90
C HIS A 216 8.24 11.68 -9.32
N LEU A 217 7.81 11.57 -10.58
CA LEU A 217 7.25 10.33 -11.13
C LEU A 217 8.24 9.16 -11.00
N VAL A 218 9.51 9.36 -11.36
CA VAL A 218 10.54 8.30 -11.25
C VAL A 218 10.75 7.91 -9.79
N HIS A 219 10.92 8.87 -8.89
CA HIS A 219 11.13 8.60 -7.46
C HIS A 219 9.96 7.82 -6.84
N ASN A 220 8.73 8.28 -7.04
CA ASN A 220 7.55 7.56 -6.54
C ASN A 220 7.37 6.21 -7.22
N SER A 221 7.75 6.06 -8.49
CA SER A 221 7.70 4.77 -9.20
C SER A 221 8.68 3.77 -8.57
N ILE A 222 9.93 4.18 -8.28
CA ILE A 222 10.92 3.32 -7.61
C ILE A 222 10.40 2.80 -6.27
N LEU A 223 9.72 3.67 -5.49
CA LEU A 223 9.21 3.32 -4.16
C LEU A 223 7.88 2.55 -4.18
N THR A 224 7.05 2.74 -5.20
CA THR A 224 5.66 2.23 -5.22
C THR A 224 5.46 1.02 -6.12
N LEU A 225 6.18 0.93 -7.25
CA LEU A 225 6.03 -0.18 -8.21
C LEU A 225 6.31 -1.56 -7.60
N PRO A 226 7.29 -1.77 -6.70
CA PRO A 226 7.49 -3.09 -6.08
C PRO A 226 6.23 -3.60 -5.36
N THR A 227 5.50 -2.71 -4.69
CA THR A 227 4.22 -3.05 -4.04
C THR A 227 3.13 -3.34 -5.06
N ALA A 228 3.05 -2.58 -6.15
CA ALA A 228 2.09 -2.84 -7.23
C ALA A 228 2.35 -4.18 -7.93
N VAL A 229 3.62 -4.52 -8.17
CA VAL A 229 4.04 -5.83 -8.71
C VAL A 229 3.68 -6.95 -7.75
N LEU A 230 3.90 -6.77 -6.44
CA LEU A 230 3.51 -7.75 -5.44
C LEU A 230 1.98 -7.99 -5.44
N LEU A 231 1.18 -6.93 -5.50
CA LEU A 231 -0.27 -7.02 -5.60
C LEU A 231 -0.70 -7.78 -6.86
N LEU A 232 -0.02 -7.54 -7.99
CA LEU A 232 -0.28 -8.24 -9.25
C LEU A 232 0.12 -9.73 -9.18
N VAL A 233 1.28 -10.06 -8.62
CA VAL A 233 1.73 -11.45 -8.44
C VAL A 233 0.73 -12.23 -7.58
N ASN A 234 0.22 -11.58 -6.53
CA ASN A 234 -0.78 -12.15 -5.64
C ASN A 234 -2.21 -12.07 -6.19
N ALA A 235 -2.45 -11.41 -7.33
CA ALA A 235 -3.78 -11.23 -7.91
C ALA A 235 -4.53 -12.56 -8.01
N HIS A 236 -5.64 -12.68 -7.32
CA HIS A 236 -6.38 -13.93 -7.24
C HIS A 236 -7.86 -13.70 -7.48
N THR A 237 -8.46 -14.54 -8.32
CA THR A 237 -9.90 -14.62 -8.50
C THR A 237 -10.46 -15.66 -7.52
N PRO A 238 -11.23 -15.26 -6.50
CA PRO A 238 -11.86 -16.18 -5.57
C PRO A 238 -12.84 -17.13 -6.26
N ALA A 239 -13.05 -18.32 -5.69
CA ALA A 239 -14.07 -19.24 -6.20
C ALA A 239 -15.47 -18.63 -6.12
N GLU A 240 -16.18 -18.59 -7.25
CA GLU A 240 -17.57 -18.11 -7.30
C GLU A 240 -18.54 -19.17 -6.77
N THR A 241 -18.23 -20.46 -7.01
CA THR A 241 -19.07 -21.59 -6.63
C THR A 241 -18.33 -22.60 -5.76
N TRP A 242 -19.08 -23.43 -5.03
CA TRP A 242 -18.52 -24.53 -4.26
C TRP A 242 -17.88 -25.62 -5.14
N GLU A 243 -18.35 -25.79 -6.38
CA GLU A 243 -17.73 -26.74 -7.31
C GLU A 243 -16.34 -26.26 -7.74
N GLU A 244 -16.23 -24.97 -8.04
CA GLU A 244 -14.95 -24.36 -8.38
C GLU A 244 -13.97 -24.36 -7.20
N ALA A 245 -14.47 -24.12 -5.98
CA ALA A 245 -13.67 -24.15 -4.76
C ALA A 245 -13.06 -25.53 -4.46
N ARG A 246 -13.72 -26.62 -4.88
CA ARG A 246 -13.22 -28.00 -4.73
C ARG A 246 -12.11 -28.36 -5.74
N LYS A 247 -11.92 -27.54 -6.77
CA LYS A 247 -10.86 -27.73 -7.76
C LYS A 247 -9.67 -26.82 -7.37
N PRO A 248 -8.42 -27.33 -7.43
CA PRO A 248 -7.26 -26.50 -7.19
C PRO A 248 -7.20 -25.39 -8.26
N PRO A 249 -6.86 -24.14 -7.91
CA PRO A 249 -6.76 -23.07 -8.88
C PRO A 249 -5.59 -23.30 -9.84
N GLU A 250 -5.68 -22.75 -11.07
CA GLU A 250 -4.71 -23.00 -12.14
C GLU A 250 -3.25 -22.67 -11.77
N TRP A 251 -3.03 -21.67 -10.93
CA TRP A 251 -1.68 -21.29 -10.50
C TRP A 251 -1.06 -22.29 -9.52
N LEU A 252 -1.85 -23.19 -8.92
CA LEU A 252 -1.40 -24.19 -7.94
C LEU A 252 -0.77 -25.44 -8.59
N VAL A 253 -0.41 -25.37 -9.88
CA VAL A 253 0.19 -26.47 -10.66
C VAL A 253 1.62 -26.83 -10.19
N GLN A 254 2.00 -28.09 -10.45
CA GLN A 254 2.97 -28.94 -9.72
C GLN A 254 4.46 -28.59 -9.79
N GLU A 255 4.90 -27.48 -10.39
CA GLU A 255 6.34 -27.22 -10.49
C GLU A 255 6.92 -26.71 -9.17
N HIS A 256 7.62 -27.58 -8.45
CA HIS A 256 8.38 -27.24 -7.24
C HIS A 256 9.82 -26.82 -7.55
N SER A 257 10.16 -26.53 -8.81
CA SER A 257 11.53 -26.27 -9.26
C SER A 257 12.21 -25.11 -8.51
N PHE A 258 11.43 -24.16 -7.99
CA PHE A 258 11.92 -23.03 -7.19
C PHE A 258 11.94 -23.29 -5.67
N ILE A 259 11.43 -24.44 -5.21
CA ILE A 259 11.31 -24.79 -3.79
C ILE A 259 12.47 -25.72 -3.43
N GLU A 260 13.36 -25.24 -2.57
CA GLU A 260 14.40 -26.07 -1.99
C GLU A 260 13.78 -27.02 -0.94
N LYS A 261 14.01 -28.33 -1.10
CA LYS A 261 13.54 -29.36 -0.18
C LYS A 261 14.34 -29.34 1.12
N LYS A 262 13.67 -29.31 2.27
CA LYS A 262 14.27 -29.34 3.61
C LYS A 262 14.33 -30.75 4.21
N ALA A 263 14.87 -30.91 5.43
CA ALA A 263 15.07 -32.25 6.00
C ALA A 263 13.78 -32.83 6.57
N THR A 264 12.91 -32.00 7.14
CA THR A 264 11.62 -32.40 7.72
C THR A 264 10.43 -31.63 7.14
N GLY A 265 9.22 -32.16 7.35
CA GLY A 265 7.99 -31.47 6.94
C GLY A 265 7.82 -30.14 7.67
N GLU A 266 8.18 -30.10 8.95
CA GLU A 266 8.12 -28.87 9.74
C GLU A 266 9.12 -27.82 9.27
N GLU A 267 10.36 -28.20 8.98
CA GLU A 267 11.34 -27.28 8.40
C GLU A 267 10.87 -26.76 7.03
N GLN A 268 10.25 -27.61 6.22
CA GLN A 268 9.70 -27.21 4.93
C GLN A 268 8.58 -26.17 5.08
N ARG A 269 7.71 -26.35 6.09
CA ARG A 269 6.62 -25.41 6.42
C ARG A 269 7.18 -24.06 6.88
N LEU A 270 8.12 -24.07 7.82
CA LEU A 270 8.76 -22.86 8.33
C LEU A 270 9.55 -22.14 7.24
N TYR A 271 10.23 -22.87 6.37
CA TYR A 271 10.90 -22.32 5.20
C TYR A 271 9.93 -21.58 4.26
N ALA A 272 8.73 -22.14 4.02
CA ALA A 272 7.72 -21.48 3.20
C ALA A 272 7.25 -20.14 3.81
N ILE A 273 7.01 -20.12 5.13
CA ILE A 273 6.60 -18.90 5.87
C ILE A 273 7.71 -17.85 5.83
N ALA A 274 8.95 -18.24 6.17
CA ALA A 274 10.09 -17.32 6.21
C ALA A 274 10.46 -16.77 4.83
N THR A 275 10.23 -17.54 3.76
CA THR A 275 10.62 -17.14 2.39
C THR A 275 9.52 -16.36 1.68
N TRP A 276 8.26 -16.81 1.79
CA TRP A 276 7.15 -16.27 1.01
C TRP A 276 5.97 -15.75 1.84
N GLY A 277 5.86 -16.13 3.11
CA GLY A 277 4.79 -15.71 3.99
C GLY A 277 4.97 -14.33 4.61
N SER A 278 4.40 -14.16 5.81
CA SER A 278 4.37 -12.91 6.57
C SER A 278 5.76 -12.38 6.93
N GLU A 279 6.70 -13.29 7.20
CA GLU A 279 8.11 -13.00 7.51
C GLU A 279 8.98 -12.83 6.25
N GLY A 280 8.45 -13.24 5.08
CA GLY A 280 9.19 -13.27 3.83
C GLY A 280 8.73 -12.23 2.81
N GLN A 281 8.73 -12.66 1.55
CA GLN A 281 8.41 -11.81 0.40
C GLN A 281 6.92 -11.51 0.23
N ARG A 282 6.04 -12.05 1.10
CA ARG A 282 4.57 -11.89 1.03
C ARG A 282 3.99 -12.36 -0.31
N ARG A 283 4.59 -13.40 -0.90
CA ARG A 283 4.16 -14.05 -2.15
C ARG A 283 3.25 -15.23 -1.80
N TRP A 284 2.03 -14.93 -1.43
CA TRP A 284 1.05 -15.87 -0.86
C TRP A 284 0.84 -17.14 -1.67
N LYS A 285 0.80 -17.04 -3.01
CA LYS A 285 0.68 -18.21 -3.89
C LYS A 285 1.88 -19.16 -3.80
N LYS A 286 3.09 -18.61 -3.65
CA LYS A 286 4.31 -19.43 -3.46
C LYS A 286 4.35 -20.06 -2.07
N GLU A 287 3.84 -19.36 -1.06
CA GLU A 287 3.69 -19.93 0.27
C GLU A 287 2.75 -21.15 0.26
N VAL A 288 1.59 -21.05 -0.40
CA VAL A 288 0.66 -22.18 -0.57
C VAL A 288 1.32 -23.35 -1.33
N GLN A 289 2.11 -23.08 -2.37
CA GLN A 289 2.90 -24.11 -3.05
C GLN A 289 3.92 -24.77 -2.10
N GLY A 290 4.57 -23.98 -1.24
CA GLY A 290 5.45 -24.46 -0.18
C GLY A 290 4.74 -25.36 0.83
N PHE A 291 3.55 -24.97 1.29
CA PHE A 291 2.72 -25.81 2.16
C PHE A 291 2.26 -27.10 1.48
N ARG A 292 1.88 -27.04 0.20
CA ARG A 292 1.51 -28.24 -0.56
C ARG A 292 2.68 -29.23 -0.65
N ALA A 293 3.91 -28.73 -0.82
CA ALA A 293 5.11 -29.56 -0.87
C ALA A 293 5.37 -30.32 0.43
N VAL A 294 4.95 -29.79 1.60
CA VAL A 294 5.04 -30.50 2.90
C VAL A 294 4.34 -31.86 2.81
N CYS A 295 3.07 -31.86 2.41
CA CYS A 295 2.25 -33.07 2.31
C CYS A 295 2.75 -34.05 1.24
N GLN A 296 3.31 -33.53 0.14
CA GLN A 296 3.78 -34.35 -0.97
C GLN A 296 5.15 -34.99 -0.70
N TRP A 297 6.05 -34.28 -0.02
CA TRP A 297 7.41 -34.75 0.23
C TRP A 297 7.60 -35.45 1.56
N PHE A 298 6.75 -35.15 2.55
CA PHE A 298 6.79 -35.73 3.88
C PHE A 298 5.43 -36.32 4.29
N PRO A 299 4.84 -37.24 3.50
CA PRO A 299 3.48 -37.76 3.74
C PRO A 299 3.33 -38.50 5.08
N LYS A 300 4.44 -38.93 5.69
CA LYS A 300 4.45 -39.57 7.02
C LYS A 300 4.43 -38.55 8.17
N ASP A 301 4.82 -37.30 7.93
CA ASP A 301 4.82 -36.23 8.92
C ASP A 301 3.43 -35.58 9.01
N ARG A 302 2.46 -36.36 9.51
CA ARG A 302 1.05 -35.93 9.62
C ARG A 302 0.87 -34.59 10.38
N PRO A 303 1.58 -34.32 11.51
CA PRO A 303 1.48 -33.03 12.19
C PRO A 303 1.91 -31.85 11.30
N ALA A 304 3.01 -31.97 10.56
CA ALA A 304 3.45 -30.92 9.65
C ALA A 304 2.45 -30.73 8.50
N CYS A 305 1.91 -31.82 7.95
CA CYS A 305 0.90 -31.76 6.90
C CYS A 305 -0.38 -31.04 7.35
N ALA A 306 -0.88 -31.35 8.54
CA ALA A 306 -2.07 -30.71 9.11
C ALA A 306 -1.86 -29.19 9.27
N ARG A 307 -0.73 -28.78 9.86
CA ARG A 307 -0.39 -27.35 10.03
C ARG A 307 -0.13 -26.63 8.71
N ALA A 308 0.45 -27.30 7.72
CA ALA A 308 0.64 -26.74 6.39
C ALA A 308 -0.70 -26.50 5.67
N ARG A 309 -1.65 -27.44 5.76
CA ARG A 309 -3.00 -27.25 5.22
C ARG A 309 -3.75 -26.12 5.93
N LEU A 310 -3.61 -26.01 7.25
CA LEU A 310 -4.17 -24.89 8.01
C LEU A 310 -3.58 -23.54 7.55
N GLY A 311 -2.26 -23.49 7.33
CA GLY A 311 -1.60 -22.33 6.72
C GLY A 311 -2.20 -21.97 5.35
N THR A 312 -2.47 -22.95 4.50
CA THR A 312 -3.17 -22.73 3.22
C THR A 312 -4.58 -22.15 3.41
N ALA A 313 -5.36 -22.67 4.37
CA ALA A 313 -6.68 -22.14 4.68
C ALA A 313 -6.62 -20.67 5.14
N HIS A 314 -5.64 -20.32 5.99
CA HIS A 314 -5.41 -18.94 6.41
C HIS A 314 -4.98 -18.03 5.27
N VAL A 315 -4.12 -18.49 4.35
CA VAL A 315 -3.74 -17.70 3.17
C VAL A 315 -4.97 -17.40 2.30
N TYR A 316 -5.84 -18.39 2.07
CA TYR A 316 -7.08 -18.17 1.34
C TYR A 316 -8.01 -17.18 2.07
N LEU A 317 -8.18 -17.34 3.38
CA LEU A 317 -9.04 -16.51 4.21
C LEU A 317 -8.56 -15.05 4.28
N PHE A 318 -7.31 -14.81 4.69
CA PHE A 318 -6.84 -13.48 5.05
C PHE A 318 -6.18 -12.73 3.90
N TYR A 319 -5.53 -13.42 2.97
CA TYR A 319 -4.70 -12.75 1.97
C TYR A 319 -5.23 -12.85 0.54
N LEU A 320 -5.87 -13.96 0.17
CA LEU A 320 -6.41 -14.14 -1.18
C LEU A 320 -7.93 -13.88 -1.29
N ARG A 321 -8.61 -13.69 -0.15
CA ARG A 321 -10.07 -13.47 -0.08
C ARG A 321 -10.89 -14.58 -0.75
N ASP A 322 -10.37 -15.81 -0.75
CA ASP A 322 -11.06 -16.97 -1.28
C ASP A 322 -11.67 -17.80 -0.16
N TYR A 323 -12.77 -17.27 0.37
CA TYR A 323 -13.43 -17.83 1.54
C TYR A 323 -13.98 -19.23 1.26
N ARG A 324 -14.47 -19.53 0.05
CA ARG A 324 -14.96 -20.87 -0.28
C ARG A 324 -13.83 -21.90 -0.31
N ARG A 325 -12.66 -21.56 -0.88
CA ARG A 325 -11.49 -22.46 -0.82
C ARG A 325 -10.94 -22.60 0.59
N ALA A 326 -10.99 -21.54 1.41
CA ALA A 326 -10.65 -21.63 2.83
C ALA A 326 -11.55 -22.64 3.58
N VAL A 327 -12.86 -22.63 3.35
CA VAL A 327 -13.81 -23.63 3.91
C VAL A 327 -13.48 -25.04 3.44
N VAL A 328 -13.23 -25.24 2.14
CA VAL A 328 -12.90 -26.57 1.58
C VAL A 328 -11.62 -27.12 2.20
N GLU A 329 -10.58 -26.30 2.38
CA GLU A 329 -9.35 -26.73 3.04
C GLU A 329 -9.58 -27.05 4.52
N ALA A 330 -10.35 -26.22 5.24
CA ALA A 330 -10.71 -26.48 6.63
C ALA A 330 -11.47 -27.80 6.79
N ASP A 331 -12.47 -28.07 5.93
CA ASP A 331 -13.23 -29.33 5.94
C ASP A 331 -12.33 -30.54 5.70
N GLY A 332 -11.36 -30.42 4.79
CA GLY A 332 -10.37 -31.46 4.56
C GLY A 332 -9.48 -31.72 5.79
N ILE A 333 -9.12 -30.68 6.54
CA ILE A 333 -8.36 -30.84 7.80
C ILE A 333 -9.19 -31.58 8.84
N LEU A 334 -10.45 -31.16 9.04
CA LEU A 334 -11.36 -31.74 10.03
C LEU A 334 -11.67 -33.22 9.75
N SER A 335 -11.73 -33.60 8.47
CA SER A 335 -11.88 -35.01 8.04
C SER A 335 -10.59 -35.81 8.21
N ASP A 336 -9.51 -35.35 7.57
CA ASP A 336 -8.32 -36.18 7.35
C ASP A 336 -7.38 -36.22 8.56
N TYR A 337 -7.49 -35.23 9.46
CA TYR A 337 -6.61 -35.01 10.61
C TYR A 337 -7.39 -34.85 11.92
N SER A 338 -8.53 -35.53 12.07
CA SER A 338 -9.33 -35.53 13.30
C SER A 338 -8.55 -35.92 14.57
N ASP A 339 -7.38 -36.56 14.42
CA ASP A 339 -6.44 -36.85 15.50
C ASP A 339 -5.64 -35.61 16.00
N ARG A 340 -5.70 -34.47 15.29
CA ARG A 340 -4.95 -33.24 15.57
C ARG A 340 -5.84 -32.17 16.16
N ARG A 341 -6.19 -32.31 17.45
CA ARG A 341 -7.15 -31.42 18.13
C ARG A 341 -6.85 -29.93 17.99
N ASP A 342 -5.60 -29.51 18.21
CA ASP A 342 -5.24 -28.08 18.13
C ASP A 342 -5.45 -27.53 16.70
N THR A 343 -4.97 -28.25 15.69
CA THR A 343 -5.16 -27.85 14.28
C THR A 343 -6.63 -27.90 13.87
N CYS A 344 -7.42 -28.85 14.37
CA CYS A 344 -8.86 -28.91 14.12
C CYS A 344 -9.60 -27.74 14.76
N ALA A 345 -9.22 -27.32 15.98
CA ALA A 345 -9.81 -26.16 16.63
C ALA A 345 -9.61 -24.89 15.78
N GLU A 346 -8.38 -24.66 15.31
CA GLU A 346 -8.07 -23.54 14.41
C GLU A 346 -8.77 -23.66 13.04
N ALA A 347 -8.88 -24.87 12.49
CA ALA A 347 -9.60 -25.10 11.23
C ALA A 347 -11.10 -24.75 11.36
N TRP A 348 -11.74 -25.06 12.50
CA TRP A 348 -13.11 -24.63 12.78
C TRP A 348 -13.22 -23.10 12.86
N VAL A 349 -12.26 -22.43 13.50
CA VAL A 349 -12.20 -20.96 13.54
C VAL A 349 -12.08 -20.38 12.13
N ALA A 350 -11.14 -20.89 11.32
CA ALA A 350 -10.95 -20.45 9.94
C ALA A 350 -12.22 -20.65 9.10
N LYS A 351 -12.90 -21.79 9.26
CA LYS A 351 -14.18 -22.08 8.61
C LYS A 351 -15.29 -21.11 9.04
N GLY A 352 -15.39 -20.82 10.32
CA GLY A 352 -16.34 -19.85 10.88
C GLY A 352 -16.17 -18.46 10.30
N TRP A 353 -14.93 -17.96 10.28
CA TRP A 353 -14.60 -16.67 9.66
C TRP A 353 -14.83 -16.66 8.15
N ALA A 354 -14.49 -17.73 7.45
CA ALA A 354 -14.75 -17.83 6.02
C ALA A 354 -16.26 -17.75 5.70
N HIS A 355 -17.12 -18.43 6.47
CA HIS A 355 -18.57 -18.28 6.34
C HIS A 355 -19.07 -16.88 6.71
N TYR A 356 -18.50 -16.25 7.76
CA TYR A 356 -18.81 -14.87 8.13
C TYR A 356 -18.51 -13.90 6.97
N MET A 357 -17.34 -14.04 6.34
CA MET A 357 -16.93 -13.21 5.19
C MET A 357 -17.76 -13.47 3.91
N LEU A 358 -18.43 -14.63 3.83
CA LEU A 358 -19.41 -14.95 2.79
C LEU A 358 -20.82 -14.43 3.13
N HIS A 359 -21.01 -13.78 4.28
CA HIS A 359 -22.31 -13.41 4.85
C HIS A 359 -23.25 -14.62 5.08
N ASP A 360 -22.69 -15.82 5.26
CA ASP A 360 -23.42 -17.06 5.58
C ASP A 360 -23.40 -17.28 7.10
N TYR A 361 -24.05 -16.37 7.84
CA TYR A 361 -24.02 -16.33 9.30
C TYR A 361 -24.61 -17.59 9.95
N GLU A 362 -25.61 -18.19 9.31
CA GLU A 362 -26.21 -19.47 9.71
C GLU A 362 -25.19 -20.61 9.77
N LYS A 363 -24.21 -20.63 8.86
CA LYS A 363 -23.11 -21.60 8.89
C LYS A 363 -21.90 -21.13 9.69
N SER A 364 -21.71 -19.82 9.85
CA SER A 364 -20.60 -19.25 10.62
C SER A 364 -20.75 -19.53 12.12
N LYS A 365 -21.89 -19.20 12.72
CA LYS A 365 -22.17 -19.34 14.15
C LYS A 365 -21.87 -20.74 14.72
N PRO A 366 -22.37 -21.85 14.14
CA PRO A 366 -22.11 -23.18 14.68
C PRO A 366 -20.62 -23.57 14.64
N CYS A 367 -19.84 -23.04 13.69
CA CYS A 367 -18.41 -23.31 13.63
C CYS A 367 -17.68 -22.77 14.87
N PHE A 368 -18.00 -21.55 15.31
CA PHE A 368 -17.40 -20.97 16.52
C PHE A 368 -17.90 -21.66 17.81
N GLN A 369 -19.18 -22.03 17.87
CA GLN A 369 -19.74 -22.77 19.01
C GLN A 369 -19.10 -24.15 19.19
N GLU A 370 -18.78 -24.83 18.08
CA GLU A 370 -18.09 -26.12 18.10
C GLU A 370 -16.72 -26.01 18.78
N VAL A 371 -15.97 -24.94 18.52
CA VAL A 371 -14.66 -24.68 19.17
C VAL A 371 -14.83 -24.55 20.69
N LEU A 372 -15.79 -23.74 21.13
CA LEU A 372 -16.03 -23.49 22.56
C LEU A 372 -16.51 -24.73 23.32
N THR A 373 -17.25 -25.62 22.64
CA THR A 373 -17.86 -26.82 23.24
C THR A 373 -16.89 -28.00 23.23
N SER A 374 -16.28 -28.28 22.07
CA SER A 374 -15.54 -29.51 21.83
C SER A 374 -14.03 -29.37 22.01
N TYR A 375 -13.49 -28.14 22.12
CA TYR A 375 -12.05 -27.89 22.23
C TYR A 375 -11.69 -27.05 23.46
N PRO A 376 -12.03 -27.50 24.68
CA PRO A 376 -11.88 -26.68 25.89
C PRO A 376 -10.44 -26.33 26.24
N SER A 377 -9.46 -27.13 25.79
CA SER A 377 -8.02 -26.94 26.04
C SER A 377 -7.32 -26.04 25.03
N CYS A 378 -7.98 -25.63 23.94
CA CYS A 378 -7.37 -24.86 22.85
C CYS A 378 -7.64 -23.35 23.05
N ALA A 379 -6.91 -22.73 23.98
CA ALA A 379 -7.18 -21.36 24.45
C ALA A 379 -7.23 -20.31 23.33
N GLU A 380 -6.25 -20.30 22.42
CA GLU A 380 -6.18 -19.33 21.31
C GLU A 380 -7.36 -19.47 20.35
N ALA A 381 -7.69 -20.71 19.95
CA ALA A 381 -8.84 -20.97 19.09
C ALA A 381 -10.16 -20.57 19.75
N ARG A 382 -10.28 -20.78 21.07
CA ARG A 382 -11.47 -20.35 21.83
C ARG A 382 -11.62 -18.85 21.88
N GLU A 383 -10.53 -18.11 22.10
CA GLU A 383 -10.55 -16.66 22.08
C GLU A 383 -11.01 -16.13 20.72
N ALA A 384 -10.42 -16.65 19.63
CA ALA A 384 -10.81 -16.29 18.27
C ALA A 384 -12.27 -16.66 17.95
N ALA A 385 -12.77 -17.79 18.47
CA ALA A 385 -14.16 -18.19 18.33
C ALA A 385 -15.13 -17.28 19.11
N SER A 386 -14.76 -16.88 20.33
CA SER A 386 -15.52 -15.91 21.11
C SER A 386 -15.59 -14.55 20.42
N GLU A 387 -14.49 -14.07 19.83
CA GLU A 387 -14.50 -12.85 19.01
C GLU A 387 -15.44 -12.99 17.79
N GLY A 388 -15.39 -14.15 17.12
CA GLY A 388 -16.28 -14.46 16.01
C GLY A 388 -17.77 -14.40 16.37
N LEU A 389 -18.14 -14.93 17.54
CA LEU A 389 -19.52 -14.85 18.05
C LEU A 389 -19.91 -13.42 18.40
N ALA A 390 -19.04 -12.64 19.04
CA ALA A 390 -19.33 -11.25 19.37
C ALA A 390 -19.59 -10.41 18.10
N ARG A 391 -18.80 -10.60 17.03
CA ARG A 391 -19.05 -9.93 15.75
C ARG A 391 -20.35 -10.33 15.06
N LEU A 392 -20.80 -11.57 15.25
CA LEU A 392 -22.09 -12.02 14.72
C LEU A 392 -23.27 -11.35 15.43
N GLU A 393 -23.13 -11.01 16.72
CA GLU A 393 -24.15 -10.28 17.48
C GLU A 393 -24.25 -8.80 17.06
N GLU A 394 -23.18 -8.21 16.57
CA GLU A 394 -23.18 -6.83 16.03
C GLU A 394 -23.91 -6.72 14.67
N GLU A 395 -24.00 -7.83 13.92
CA GLU A 395 -24.61 -7.90 12.58
C GLU A 395 -26.09 -8.36 12.62
N SER A 396 -26.59 -8.82 13.77
CA SER A 396 -27.98 -9.26 14.01
C SER A 396 -28.84 -8.18 14.62
#